data_AF-A0A0M2GDI6-F1
#
_entry.id   AF-A0A0M2GDI6-F1
#
_cell.length_a   1.000
_cell.length_b   1.000
_cell.length_c   1.000
_cell.angle_alpha   90.00
_cell.angle_beta   90.00
_cell.angle_gamma   90.00
#
_symmetry.space_group_name_H-M   'P 1'
#
loop_
_entity.id
_entity.type
_entity.pdbx_description
1 polymer ?
#
loop_
_entity_poly.entity_id
_entity_poly.type
_entity_poly.pdbx_seq_one_letter_code
_entity_poly.pdbx_strand_id
1 'polypeptide(L)'
;MTLTYDDIAEQQADIVRLLLHHIHTPLPDGWFIRGVLPSPPPAAEVRVVTGPQRTSVPNDLMVWEIPLRTIDAPEELLGPNDVLGIVRALNTGTQIFSSSRVDTVMGMTLIHVNPEQVAPVGPGECDNAFTILRTLTYPWTEEQPDPRLRGFLLQGPDRMRLYVDHEEDTEVVGADVRPSGALTALLAALSSLIEERERMVRGEIDDPHCSRLIDLVDW
;
A
#
# COMPACT_ATOMS: atom_id res chain seq x y z
N MET A 1 7.49 8.69 24.29
CA MET A 1 6.11 9.19 24.36
C MET A 1 5.18 8.01 24.48
N THR A 2 4.25 7.99 25.45
CA THR A 2 3.34 6.85 25.62
C THR A 2 2.23 6.91 24.58
N LEU A 3 2.12 5.89 23.71
CA LEU A 3 1.05 5.77 22.72
C LEU A 3 -0.34 5.82 23.39
N THR A 4 -1.18 6.72 22.90
CA THR A 4 -2.56 6.93 23.33
C THR A 4 -3.51 5.97 22.62
N TYR A 5 -4.78 5.95 23.07
CA TYR A 5 -5.83 5.25 22.35
C TYR A 5 -6.09 5.88 20.97
N ASP A 6 -6.01 7.20 20.88
CA ASP A 6 -6.23 7.92 19.62
C ASP A 6 -5.14 7.56 18.59
N ASP A 7 -3.87 7.46 19.00
CA ASP A 7 -2.77 7.01 18.13
C ASP A 7 -3.04 5.61 17.54
N ILE A 8 -3.58 4.70 18.36
CA ILE A 8 -3.94 3.34 17.91
C ILE A 8 -5.12 3.38 16.93
N ALA A 9 -6.13 4.19 17.20
CA ALA A 9 -7.31 4.32 16.35
C ALA A 9 -6.95 4.95 15.00
N GLU A 10 -6.09 5.98 14.98
CA GLU A 10 -5.54 6.59 13.76
C GLU A 10 -4.74 5.57 12.94
N GLN A 11 -3.85 4.81 13.59
CA GLN A 11 -3.07 3.77 12.92
C GLN A 11 -3.97 2.67 12.33
N GLN A 12 -5.02 2.23 13.04
CA GLN A 12 -6.01 1.29 12.52
C GLN A 12 -6.74 1.86 11.31
N ALA A 13 -7.11 3.14 11.33
CA ALA A 13 -7.76 3.80 10.20
C ALA A 13 -6.84 3.83 8.97
N ASP A 14 -5.54 4.08 9.15
CA ASP A 14 -4.56 4.05 8.07
C ASP A 14 -4.34 2.65 7.49
N ILE A 15 -4.35 1.62 8.34
CA ILE A 15 -4.34 0.22 7.91
C ILE A 15 -5.57 -0.08 7.04
N VAL A 16 -6.77 0.31 7.49
CA VAL A 16 -8.00 0.14 6.70
C VAL A 16 -7.91 0.86 5.35
N ARG A 17 -7.42 2.10 5.34
CA ARG A 17 -7.26 2.90 4.12
C ARG A 17 -6.35 2.23 3.08
N LEU A 18 -5.30 1.51 3.51
CA LEU A 18 -4.46 0.73 2.60
C LEU A 18 -5.17 -0.57 2.19
N LEU A 19 -5.60 -1.38 3.15
CA LEU A 19 -6.12 -2.73 2.90
C LEU A 19 -7.41 -2.73 2.06
N LEU A 20 -8.19 -1.65 2.07
CA LEU A 20 -9.36 -1.48 1.19
C LEU A 20 -9.01 -1.70 -0.28
N HIS A 21 -7.82 -1.30 -0.73
CA HIS A 21 -7.39 -1.44 -2.12
C HIS A 21 -7.00 -2.87 -2.49
N HIS A 22 -6.85 -3.75 -1.49
CA HIS A 22 -6.43 -5.13 -1.68
C HIS A 22 -7.57 -6.15 -1.53
N ILE A 23 -8.83 -5.72 -1.30
CA ILE A 23 -9.96 -6.65 -1.16
C ILE A 23 -10.26 -7.44 -2.44
N HIS A 24 -9.83 -6.94 -3.59
CA HIS A 24 -10.00 -7.58 -4.90
C HIS A 24 -8.75 -8.32 -5.38
N THR A 25 -7.62 -8.18 -4.66
CA THR A 25 -6.34 -8.77 -5.04
C THR A 25 -6.14 -10.06 -4.25
N PRO A 26 -5.85 -11.19 -4.91
CA PRO A 26 -5.54 -12.42 -4.19
C PRO A 26 -4.22 -12.29 -3.42
N LEU A 27 -4.22 -12.83 -2.21
CA LEU A 27 -3.04 -13.15 -1.41
C LEU A 27 -2.27 -14.31 -2.07
N PRO A 28 -1.01 -14.61 -1.66
CA PRO A 28 -0.17 -15.60 -2.34
C PRO A 28 -0.76 -17.02 -2.45
N ASP A 29 -1.62 -17.42 -1.51
CA ASP A 29 -2.35 -18.70 -1.50
C ASP A 29 -3.70 -18.66 -2.25
N GLY A 30 -4.06 -17.52 -2.85
CA GLY A 30 -5.32 -17.30 -3.56
C GLY A 30 -6.49 -16.84 -2.68
N TRP A 31 -6.27 -16.63 -1.38
CA TRP A 31 -7.27 -16.02 -0.50
C TRP A 31 -7.39 -14.52 -0.72
N PHE A 32 -8.40 -13.89 -0.15
CA PHE A 32 -8.66 -12.45 -0.29
C PHE A 32 -8.82 -11.82 1.07
N ILE A 33 -8.45 -10.54 1.18
CA ILE A 33 -8.83 -9.74 2.35
C ILE A 33 -10.34 -9.54 2.33
N ARG A 34 -11.01 -9.96 3.41
CA ARG A 34 -12.46 -9.93 3.56
C ARG A 34 -12.96 -8.88 4.53
N GLY A 35 -12.08 -8.34 5.35
CA GLY A 35 -12.40 -7.30 6.29
C GLY A 35 -11.22 -6.95 7.18
N VAL A 36 -11.34 -5.81 7.84
CA VAL A 36 -10.44 -5.38 8.91
C VAL A 36 -11.35 -5.03 10.08
N LEU A 37 -11.12 -5.67 11.22
CA LEU A 37 -11.92 -5.50 12.42
C LEU A 37 -11.07 -4.81 13.49
N PRO A 38 -11.65 -3.86 14.25
CA PRO A 38 -10.97 -3.32 15.42
C PRO A 38 -10.94 -4.37 16.53
N SER A 39 -9.83 -4.43 17.28
CA SER A 39 -9.82 -5.13 18.56
C SER A 39 -10.50 -4.27 19.65
N PRO A 40 -11.16 -4.87 20.65
CA PRO A 40 -11.78 -4.12 21.72
C PRO A 40 -10.72 -3.36 22.56
N PRO A 41 -11.00 -2.12 22.99
CA PRO A 41 -10.08 -1.39 23.86
C PRO A 41 -9.79 -2.17 25.15
N PRO A 42 -8.57 -2.09 25.70
CA PRO A 42 -7.43 -1.25 25.31
C PRO A 42 -6.43 -1.95 24.37
N ALA A 43 -6.82 -3.03 23.68
CA ALA A 43 -5.90 -3.82 22.87
C ALA A 43 -5.35 -3.02 21.69
N ALA A 44 -4.03 -2.96 21.56
CA ALA A 44 -3.33 -2.31 20.45
C ALA A 44 -3.09 -3.32 19.32
N GLU A 45 -4.17 -3.86 18.76
CA GLU A 45 -4.16 -4.94 17.78
C GLU A 45 -5.08 -4.60 16.61
N VAL A 46 -4.80 -5.17 15.44
CA VAL A 46 -5.69 -5.16 14.28
C VAL A 46 -6.03 -6.59 13.90
N ARG A 47 -7.30 -6.83 13.56
CA ARG A 47 -7.77 -8.13 13.10
C ARG A 47 -8.02 -8.08 11.60
N VAL A 48 -7.23 -8.82 10.81
CA VAL A 48 -7.41 -8.90 9.36
C VAL A 48 -8.13 -10.20 9.02
N VAL A 49 -9.30 -10.09 8.40
CA VAL A 49 -10.11 -11.23 7.97
C VAL A 49 -9.69 -11.62 6.55
N THR A 50 -9.44 -12.90 6.34
CA THR A 50 -9.06 -13.48 5.05
C THR A 50 -9.92 -14.69 4.71
N GLY A 51 -10.07 -14.99 3.42
CA GLY A 51 -10.79 -16.17 2.96
C GLY A 51 -11.14 -16.12 1.48
N PRO A 52 -11.90 -17.11 0.97
CA PRO A 52 -12.32 -17.18 -0.43
C PRO A 52 -13.08 -15.92 -0.90
N GLN A 53 -12.93 -15.55 -2.18
CA GLN A 53 -13.50 -14.32 -2.76
C GLN A 53 -15.03 -14.21 -2.70
N ARG A 54 -15.75 -15.33 -2.62
CA ARG A 54 -17.23 -15.34 -2.64
C ARG A 54 -17.87 -16.04 -1.45
N THR A 55 -17.11 -16.34 -0.40
CA THR A 55 -17.71 -16.89 0.83
C THR A 55 -18.19 -15.77 1.74
N SER A 56 -19.28 -16.04 2.45
CA SER A 56 -19.75 -15.25 3.60
C SER A 56 -20.00 -16.15 4.80
N VAL A 57 -19.56 -17.41 4.73
CA VAL A 57 -19.70 -18.40 5.80
C VAL A 57 -18.57 -18.15 6.80
N PRO A 58 -18.85 -17.83 8.08
CA PRO A 58 -17.82 -17.49 9.05
C PRO A 58 -16.76 -18.58 9.23
N ASN A 59 -17.13 -19.86 9.20
CA ASN A 59 -16.20 -20.98 9.37
C ASN A 59 -15.18 -21.12 8.22
N ASP A 60 -15.44 -20.51 7.07
CA ASP A 60 -14.52 -20.49 5.92
C ASP A 60 -13.58 -19.27 5.94
N LEU A 61 -13.71 -18.41 6.96
CA LEU A 61 -12.91 -17.21 7.13
C LEU A 61 -11.91 -17.40 8.28
N MET A 62 -10.73 -16.82 8.09
CA MET A 62 -9.70 -16.76 9.12
C MET A 62 -9.42 -15.32 9.51
N VAL A 63 -9.25 -15.09 10.80
CA VAL A 63 -8.93 -13.79 11.37
C VAL A 63 -7.52 -13.83 11.92
N TRP A 64 -6.67 -12.95 11.40
CA TRP A 64 -5.31 -12.75 11.89
C TRP A 64 -5.30 -11.60 12.88
N GLU A 65 -5.09 -11.86 14.17
CA GLU A 65 -4.92 -10.82 15.18
C GLU A 65 -3.45 -10.44 15.26
N ILE A 66 -3.14 -9.24 14.79
CA ILE A 66 -1.78 -8.72 14.66
C ILE A 66 -1.60 -7.61 15.69
N PRO A 67 -0.69 -7.76 16.66
CA PRO A 67 -0.36 -6.67 17.58
C PRO A 67 0.34 -5.54 16.82
N LEU A 68 -0.13 -4.31 17.02
CA LEU A 68 0.42 -3.12 16.39
C LEU A 68 1.67 -2.62 17.12
N ARG A 69 1.80 -2.89 18.41
CA ARG A 69 3.02 -2.55 19.16
C ARG A 69 4.09 -3.58 18.88
N THR A 70 5.27 -3.12 18.53
CA THR A 70 6.45 -3.98 18.46
C THR A 70 7.09 -4.11 19.84
N ILE A 71 7.77 -5.24 20.09
CA ILE A 71 8.50 -5.47 21.34
C ILE A 71 9.77 -4.61 21.37
N ASP A 72 10.45 -4.48 20.21
CA ASP A 72 11.71 -3.76 20.08
C ASP A 72 11.56 -2.23 20.10
N ALA A 73 10.43 -1.71 19.61
CA ALA A 73 10.11 -0.29 19.61
C ALA A 73 8.68 -0.06 20.13
N PRO A 74 8.46 -0.10 21.46
CA PRO A 74 7.12 -0.02 22.05
C PRO A 74 6.43 1.34 21.89
N GLU A 75 7.18 2.36 21.43
CA GLU A 75 6.66 3.68 21.08
C GLU A 75 6.29 3.81 19.59
N GLU A 76 6.61 2.82 18.76
CA GLU A 76 6.28 2.77 17.34
C GLU A 76 5.20 1.73 17.08
N LEU A 77 4.25 2.08 16.22
CA LEU A 77 3.21 1.17 15.77
C LEU A 77 3.57 0.62 14.39
N LEU A 78 3.21 -0.65 14.14
CA LEU A 78 3.28 -1.24 12.81
C LEU A 78 2.45 -0.41 11.83
N GLY A 79 3.09 -0.04 10.73
CA GLY A 79 2.46 0.72 9.67
C GLY A 79 1.54 -0.15 8.79
N PRO A 80 0.76 0.49 7.89
CA PRO A 80 -0.13 -0.23 6.98
C PRO A 80 0.59 -1.26 6.10
N ASN A 81 1.78 -0.91 5.58
CA ASN A 81 2.58 -1.80 4.75
C ASN A 81 3.15 -2.99 5.54
N ASP A 82 3.51 -2.79 6.81
CA ASP A 82 4.00 -3.88 7.67
C ASP A 82 2.88 -4.91 7.91
N VAL A 83 1.68 -4.44 8.23
CA VAL A 83 0.49 -5.29 8.40
C VAL A 83 0.16 -6.05 7.11
N LEU A 84 0.16 -5.37 5.97
CA LEU A 84 -0.07 -6.02 4.67
C LEU A 84 0.99 -7.10 4.39
N GLY A 85 2.26 -6.81 4.67
CA GLY A 85 3.37 -7.75 4.49
C GLY A 85 3.28 -8.97 5.40
N ILE A 86 2.88 -8.78 6.65
CA ILE A 86 2.59 -9.87 7.59
C ILE A 86 1.43 -10.73 7.08
N VAL A 87 0.32 -10.12 6.65
CA VAL A 87 -0.85 -10.86 6.12
C VAL A 87 -0.45 -11.69 4.90
N ARG A 88 0.33 -11.15 3.98
CA ARG A 88 0.83 -11.90 2.82
C ARG A 88 1.72 -13.07 3.23
N ALA A 89 2.63 -12.85 4.18
CA ALA A 89 3.50 -13.90 4.70
C ALA A 89 2.71 -15.05 5.34
N LEU A 90 1.68 -14.72 6.14
CA LEU A 90 0.79 -15.68 6.77
C LEU A 90 -0.06 -16.46 5.76
N ASN A 91 -0.36 -15.87 4.61
CA ASN A 91 -1.10 -16.48 3.50
C ASN A 91 -0.13 -16.97 2.40
N THR A 92 1.06 -17.41 2.80
CA THR A 92 2.05 -18.07 1.94
C THR A 92 2.36 -19.45 2.50
N GLY A 93 2.07 -20.50 1.72
CA GLY A 93 2.34 -21.89 2.09
C GLY A 93 1.50 -22.38 3.27
N THR A 94 1.89 -23.51 3.87
CA THR A 94 1.20 -24.07 5.04
C THR A 94 1.80 -23.52 6.33
N GLN A 95 1.00 -22.78 7.10
CA GLN A 95 1.37 -22.29 8.42
C GLN A 95 0.86 -23.24 9.50
N ILE A 96 1.71 -23.56 10.49
CA ILE A 96 1.36 -24.42 11.62
C ILE A 96 1.38 -23.58 12.89
N PHE A 97 0.25 -23.49 13.58
CA PHE A 97 0.10 -22.74 14.82
C PHE A 97 -0.16 -23.69 16.00
N SER A 98 0.38 -23.35 17.18
CA SER A 98 0.04 -24.06 18.41
C SER A 98 -1.42 -23.79 18.78
N SER A 99 -2.10 -24.76 19.40
CA SER A 99 -3.48 -24.59 19.87
C SER A 99 -3.66 -23.40 20.82
N SER A 100 -2.60 -23.01 21.54
CA SER A 100 -2.59 -21.83 22.40
C SER A 100 -2.70 -20.49 21.67
N ARG A 101 -2.55 -20.48 20.34
CA ARG A 101 -2.69 -19.29 19.49
C ARG A 101 -3.99 -19.28 18.70
N VAL A 102 -4.83 -20.29 18.87
CA VAL A 102 -6.08 -20.45 18.12
C VAL A 102 -7.26 -20.18 19.04
N ASP A 103 -8.12 -19.27 18.63
CA ASP A 103 -9.38 -18.95 19.29
C ASP A 103 -10.49 -18.78 18.24
N THR A 104 -11.63 -18.23 18.62
CA THR A 104 -12.79 -17.98 17.77
C THR A 104 -13.34 -16.58 17.98
N VAL A 105 -13.72 -15.91 16.89
CA VAL A 105 -14.39 -14.60 16.95
C VAL A 105 -15.48 -14.55 15.89
N MET A 106 -16.71 -14.21 16.29
CA MET A 106 -17.87 -14.17 15.37
C MET A 106 -18.07 -15.46 14.55
N GLY A 107 -17.70 -16.62 15.10
CA GLY A 107 -17.76 -17.91 14.40
C GLY A 107 -16.63 -18.14 13.38
N MET A 108 -15.64 -17.25 13.31
CA MET A 108 -14.44 -17.40 12.48
C MET A 108 -13.29 -17.93 13.34
N THR A 109 -12.33 -18.63 12.73
CA THR A 109 -11.08 -19.02 13.40
C THR A 109 -10.21 -17.79 13.58
N LEU A 110 -9.83 -17.49 14.83
CA LEU A 110 -8.91 -16.42 15.19
C LEU A 110 -7.52 -17.01 15.43
N ILE A 111 -6.49 -16.41 14.84
CA ILE A 111 -5.09 -16.75 15.08
C ILE A 111 -4.37 -15.54 15.66
N HIS A 112 -3.81 -15.70 16.87
CA HIS A 112 -2.95 -14.70 17.50
C HIS A 112 -1.56 -14.75 16.84
N VAL A 113 -1.18 -13.67 16.16
CA VAL A 113 0.07 -13.55 15.42
C VAL A 113 1.18 -13.04 16.36
N ASN A 114 2.35 -13.66 16.30
CA ASN A 114 3.58 -13.04 16.79
C ASN A 114 4.36 -12.47 15.60
N PRO A 115 4.38 -11.14 15.40
CA PRO A 115 5.06 -10.52 14.27
C PRO A 115 6.55 -10.88 14.15
N GLU A 116 7.25 -11.11 15.27
CA GLU A 116 8.68 -11.46 15.28
C GLU A 116 8.97 -12.82 14.62
N GLN A 117 7.96 -13.68 14.52
CA GLN A 117 8.08 -15.00 13.91
C GLN A 117 7.66 -15.02 12.45
N VAL A 118 7.23 -13.87 11.91
CA VAL A 118 6.75 -13.73 10.54
C VAL A 118 7.71 -12.79 9.82
N ALA A 119 8.43 -13.31 8.82
CA ALA A 119 9.19 -12.45 7.92
C ALA A 119 8.18 -11.76 6.96
N PRO A 120 7.96 -10.44 7.08
CA PRO A 120 6.95 -9.76 6.26
C PRO A 120 7.34 -9.80 4.78
N VAL A 121 6.35 -9.99 3.91
CA VAL A 121 6.55 -9.86 2.47
C VAL A 121 6.47 -8.37 2.11
N GLY A 122 7.58 -7.81 1.63
CA GLY A 122 7.63 -6.40 1.20
C GLY A 122 6.62 -6.04 0.11
N PRO A 123 6.42 -4.74 -0.16
CA PRO A 123 5.55 -4.29 -1.25
C PRO A 123 6.06 -4.81 -2.59
N GLY A 124 5.14 -5.29 -3.42
CA GLY A 124 5.40 -5.66 -4.80
C GLY A 124 5.31 -4.46 -5.75
N GLU A 125 5.65 -4.67 -7.02
CA GLU A 125 5.66 -3.64 -8.06
C GLU A 125 4.31 -2.88 -8.15
N CYS A 126 3.20 -3.62 -8.11
CA CYS A 126 1.86 -3.03 -8.16
C CYS A 126 1.52 -2.20 -6.93
N ASP A 127 2.06 -2.52 -5.74
CA ASP A 127 1.78 -1.75 -4.52
C ASP A 127 2.50 -0.40 -4.56
N ASN A 128 3.73 -0.41 -5.05
CA ASN A 128 4.52 0.81 -5.23
C ASN A 128 3.87 1.72 -6.27
N ALA A 129 3.49 1.17 -7.43
CA ALA A 129 2.77 1.91 -8.46
C ALA A 129 1.45 2.48 -7.91
N PHE A 130 0.68 1.66 -7.18
CA PHE A 130 -0.56 2.10 -6.54
C PHE A 130 -0.32 3.26 -5.56
N THR A 131 0.74 3.19 -4.75
CA THR A 131 1.09 4.25 -3.79
C THR A 131 1.37 5.58 -4.51
N ILE A 132 2.11 5.55 -5.62
CA ILE A 132 2.33 6.74 -6.46
C ILE A 132 0.99 7.32 -6.92
N LEU A 133 0.18 6.49 -7.59
CA LEU A 133 -1.05 6.93 -8.24
C LEU A 133 -2.07 7.44 -7.24
N ARG A 134 -2.20 6.77 -6.09
CA ARG A 134 -3.09 7.20 -5.00
C ARG A 134 -2.64 8.55 -4.45
N THR A 135 -1.35 8.75 -4.22
CA THR A 135 -0.84 10.02 -3.66
C THR A 135 -1.08 11.20 -4.61
N LEU A 136 -0.96 10.96 -5.92
CA LEU A 136 -1.21 11.98 -6.95
C LEU A 136 -2.70 12.24 -7.24
N THR A 137 -3.61 11.35 -6.83
CA THR A 137 -5.06 11.48 -7.13
C THR A 137 -5.90 11.84 -5.91
N TYR A 138 -5.45 11.43 -4.72
CA TYR A 138 -6.09 11.71 -3.44
C TYR A 138 -5.03 12.20 -2.45
N PRO A 139 -4.48 13.40 -2.65
CA PRO A 139 -3.55 13.96 -1.69
C PRO A 139 -4.27 14.25 -0.36
N TRP A 140 -3.50 14.34 0.71
CA TRP A 140 -4.01 14.69 2.05
C TRP A 140 -4.29 16.19 2.22
N THR A 141 -4.28 16.96 1.12
CA THR A 141 -4.49 18.41 1.07
C THR A 141 -5.85 18.74 0.47
N GLU A 142 -6.42 19.89 0.86
CA GLU A 142 -7.65 20.41 0.23
C GLU A 142 -7.38 20.92 -1.20
N GLU A 143 -6.14 21.30 -1.49
CA GLU A 143 -5.69 21.74 -2.81
C GLU A 143 -5.42 20.53 -3.73
N GLN A 144 -5.83 20.69 -5.00
CA GLN A 144 -5.52 19.71 -6.05
C GLN A 144 -4.00 19.64 -6.24
N PRO A 145 -3.40 18.46 -6.43
CA PRO A 145 -1.97 18.37 -6.58
C PRO A 145 -1.54 19.01 -7.91
N ASP A 146 -0.50 19.83 -7.86
CA ASP A 146 0.21 20.35 -9.03
C ASP A 146 1.62 19.73 -9.06
N PRO A 147 1.96 18.90 -10.05
CA PRO A 147 1.21 18.66 -11.28
C PRO A 147 0.05 17.66 -11.11
N ARG A 148 -0.98 17.81 -11.94
CA ARG A 148 -2.16 16.94 -11.94
C ARG A 148 -1.87 15.67 -12.73
N LEU A 149 -2.21 14.52 -12.18
CA LEU A 149 -2.14 13.25 -12.91
C LEU A 149 -3.30 13.12 -13.90
N ARG A 150 -3.00 13.09 -15.20
CA ARG A 150 -3.95 12.91 -16.31
C ARG A 150 -4.09 11.48 -16.77
N GLY A 151 -3.07 10.65 -16.55
CA GLY A 151 -3.07 9.24 -16.89
C GLY A 151 -1.80 8.54 -16.43
N PHE A 152 -1.75 7.22 -16.59
CA PHE A 152 -0.55 6.43 -16.33
C PHE A 152 -0.50 5.19 -17.22
N LEU A 153 0.69 4.63 -17.40
CA LEU A 153 0.92 3.38 -18.13
C LEU A 153 2.04 2.57 -17.46
N LEU A 154 1.75 1.34 -17.06
CA LEU A 154 2.78 0.39 -16.63
C LEU A 154 3.52 -0.13 -17.88
N GLN A 155 4.83 0.06 -17.95
CA GLN A 155 5.62 -0.21 -19.16
C GLN A 155 6.52 -1.45 -19.05
N GLY A 156 6.60 -2.06 -17.87
CA GLY A 156 7.45 -3.22 -17.62
C GLY A 156 7.71 -3.39 -16.14
N PRO A 157 8.64 -4.31 -15.78
CA PRO A 157 9.05 -4.48 -14.39
C PRO A 157 9.60 -3.16 -13.88
N ASP A 158 8.98 -2.66 -12.81
CA ASP A 158 9.43 -1.47 -12.09
C ASP A 158 9.63 -0.20 -12.95
N ARG A 159 8.82 -0.04 -14.01
CA ARG A 159 8.76 1.17 -14.84
C ARG A 159 7.32 1.58 -15.11
N MET A 160 6.99 2.83 -14.82
CA MET A 160 5.67 3.40 -15.06
C MET A 160 5.80 4.79 -15.70
N ARG A 161 5.02 5.05 -16.75
CA ARG A 161 4.85 6.39 -17.29
C ARG A 161 3.71 7.08 -16.57
N LEU A 162 3.97 8.27 -16.05
CA LEU A 162 2.97 9.22 -15.56
C LEU A 162 2.71 10.25 -16.66
N TYR A 163 1.45 10.57 -16.92
CA TYR A 163 1.07 11.69 -17.79
C TYR A 163 0.54 12.80 -16.90
N VAL A 164 1.25 13.92 -16.85
CA VAL A 164 0.96 15.00 -15.93
C VAL A 164 0.89 16.34 -16.66
N ASP A 165 0.07 17.25 -16.15
CA ASP A 165 0.01 18.64 -16.61
C ASP A 165 0.05 19.60 -15.42
N HIS A 166 0.36 20.87 -15.67
CA HIS A 166 0.21 21.93 -14.67
C HIS A 166 -1.17 22.56 -14.76
N GLU A 167 -1.63 23.21 -13.68
CA GLU A 167 -2.94 23.87 -13.72
C GLU A 167 -3.05 24.91 -14.86
N GLU A 168 -1.97 25.66 -15.09
CA GLU A 168 -1.87 26.73 -16.08
C GLU A 168 -1.47 26.26 -17.48
N ASP A 169 -1.07 24.99 -17.65
CA ASP A 169 -0.61 24.42 -18.92
C ASP A 169 -1.49 23.25 -19.36
N THR A 170 -1.89 23.25 -20.63
CA THR A 170 -2.65 22.14 -21.23
C THR A 170 -1.75 21.08 -21.86
N GLU A 171 -0.45 21.36 -21.99
CA GLU A 171 0.52 20.39 -22.47
C GLU A 171 0.75 19.28 -21.45
N VAL A 172 0.63 18.05 -21.92
CA VAL A 172 0.88 16.86 -21.11
C VAL A 172 2.34 16.45 -21.23
N VAL A 173 3.00 16.30 -20.09
CA VAL A 173 4.35 15.75 -19.97
C VAL A 173 4.26 14.29 -19.55
N GLY A 174 4.91 13.42 -20.31
CA GLY A 174 5.17 12.04 -19.92
C GLY A 174 6.40 11.99 -19.01
N ALA A 175 6.32 11.34 -17.86
CA ALA A 175 7.42 11.11 -16.94
C ALA A 175 7.56 9.61 -16.66
N ASP A 176 8.65 9.00 -17.12
CA ASP A 176 8.97 7.60 -16.82
C ASP A 176 9.63 7.52 -15.45
N VAL A 177 8.99 6.82 -14.51
CA VAL A 177 9.43 6.70 -13.12
C VAL A 177 9.68 5.23 -12.76
N ARG A 178 10.50 5.03 -11.72
CA ARG A 178 10.74 3.73 -11.08
C ARG A 178 9.90 3.60 -9.80
N PRO A 179 8.80 2.81 -9.78
CA PRO A 179 7.95 2.71 -8.60
C PRO A 179 8.66 2.27 -7.31
N SER A 180 9.63 1.36 -7.41
CA SER A 180 10.41 0.88 -6.25
C SER A 180 11.49 1.85 -5.76
N GLY A 181 11.70 2.97 -6.46
CA GLY A 181 12.74 3.95 -6.15
C GLY A 181 12.41 4.80 -4.92
N ALA A 182 13.07 5.96 -4.82
CA ALA A 182 12.88 6.91 -3.73
C ALA A 182 11.52 7.64 -3.85
N LEU A 183 10.43 6.92 -3.62
CA LEU A 183 9.06 7.37 -3.89
C LEU A 183 8.71 8.72 -3.25
N THR A 184 9.01 8.88 -1.96
CA THR A 184 8.76 10.14 -1.25
C THR A 184 9.53 11.31 -1.87
N ALA A 185 10.78 11.08 -2.28
CA ALA A 185 11.61 12.11 -2.89
C ALA A 185 11.12 12.46 -4.30
N LEU A 186 10.74 11.44 -5.09
CA LEU A 186 10.11 11.62 -6.39
C LEU A 186 8.83 12.45 -6.28
N LEU A 187 7.91 12.07 -5.40
CA LEU A 187 6.63 12.78 -5.22
C LEU A 187 6.83 14.23 -4.77
N ALA A 188 7.79 14.48 -3.87
CA ALA A 188 8.10 15.82 -3.41
C ALA A 188 8.77 16.71 -4.47
N ALA A 189 9.54 16.12 -5.38
CA ALA A 189 10.27 16.84 -6.42
C ALA A 189 9.56 16.85 -7.78
N LEU A 190 8.45 16.12 -7.94
CA LEU A 190 7.84 15.84 -9.25
C LEU A 190 7.54 17.12 -10.03
N SER A 191 6.97 18.15 -9.39
CA SER A 191 6.66 19.45 -10.02
C SER A 191 7.91 20.11 -10.62
N SER A 192 9.02 20.10 -9.89
CA SER A 192 10.30 20.64 -10.38
C SER A 192 10.90 19.76 -11.48
N LEU A 193 10.83 18.44 -11.32
CA LEU A 193 11.49 17.48 -12.21
C LEU A 193 10.93 17.51 -13.63
N ILE A 194 9.62 17.75 -13.77
CA ILE A 194 8.99 17.77 -15.09
C ILE A 194 9.32 19.02 -15.91
N GLU A 195 9.87 20.05 -15.28
CA GLU A 195 10.36 21.24 -15.95
C GLU A 195 11.81 21.10 -16.45
N GLU A 196 12.57 20.12 -15.93
CA GLU A 196 13.99 19.97 -16.20
C GLU A 196 14.29 19.57 -17.65
N ARG A 197 14.84 20.51 -18.42
CA ARG A 197 15.16 20.29 -19.84
C ARG A 197 16.25 19.24 -20.08
N GLU A 198 17.13 19.07 -19.11
CA GLU A 198 18.26 18.14 -19.18
C GLU A 198 17.82 16.67 -19.11
N ARG A 199 16.67 16.41 -18.48
CA ARG A 199 16.06 15.09 -18.32
C ARG A 199 15.11 14.72 -19.46
N MET A 200 14.89 15.63 -20.40
CA MET A 200 14.06 15.33 -21.57
C MET A 200 14.73 14.28 -22.44
N VAL A 201 13.95 13.27 -22.82
CA VAL A 201 14.37 12.28 -23.82
C VAL A 201 14.63 13.01 -25.13
N ARG A 202 15.81 12.77 -25.73
CA ARG A 202 16.22 13.39 -26.99
C ARG A 202 15.69 12.58 -28.18
N GLY A 203 15.01 13.24 -29.11
CA GLY A 203 14.53 12.63 -30.35
C GLY A 203 13.03 12.85 -30.58
N GLU A 204 12.49 12.26 -31.64
CA GLU A 204 11.04 12.19 -31.83
C GLU A 204 10.42 11.29 -30.76
N ILE A 205 9.34 11.77 -30.16
CA ILE A 205 8.56 11.03 -29.17
C ILE A 205 7.44 10.33 -29.94
N ASP A 206 7.45 9.00 -29.95
CA ASP A 206 6.38 8.15 -30.51
C ASP A 206 5.30 7.89 -29.45
N ASP A 207 4.81 8.96 -28.81
CA ASP A 207 3.74 8.90 -27.82
C ASP A 207 2.73 10.02 -28.11
N PRO A 208 1.52 9.68 -28.60
CA PRO A 208 0.52 10.67 -28.95
C PRO A 208 -0.14 11.34 -27.74
N HIS A 209 0.19 10.91 -26.51
CA HIS A 209 -0.44 11.38 -25.28
C HIS A 209 0.38 12.46 -24.54
N CYS A 210 1.60 12.77 -24.97
CA CYS A 210 2.41 13.83 -24.39
C CYS A 210 3.14 14.67 -25.45
N SER A 211 3.38 15.95 -25.15
CA SER A 211 4.22 16.82 -25.99
C SER A 211 5.71 16.60 -25.71
N ARG A 212 6.03 16.13 -24.50
CA ARG A 212 7.38 15.94 -23.99
C ARG A 212 7.48 14.68 -23.14
N LEU A 213 8.64 14.06 -23.15
CA LEU A 213 8.94 12.86 -22.36
C LEU A 213 10.20 13.10 -21.52
N ILE A 214 10.12 12.73 -20.24
CA ILE A 214 11.18 12.88 -19.24
C ILE A 214 11.48 11.52 -18.65
N ASP A 215 12.76 11.19 -18.56
CA ASP A 215 13.21 9.95 -17.92
C ASP A 215 13.67 10.23 -16.48
N LEU A 216 12.87 9.77 -15.53
CA LEU A 216 13.11 9.84 -14.08
C LEU A 216 13.36 8.45 -13.49
N VAL A 217 13.65 7.44 -14.32
CA VAL A 217 13.88 6.08 -13.82
C VAL A 217 15.08 6.07 -12.87
N ASP A 218 16.16 6.80 -13.18
CA ASP A 218 17.40 6.91 -12.40
C ASP A 218 17.43 8.08 -11.40
N TRP A 219 16.27 8.60 -11.02
CA TRP A 219 16.14 9.62 -9.96
C TRP A 219 16.35 9.04 -8.56
#